data_AF-Q8IFK2-F1
#
_entry.id   AF-Q8IFK2-F1
#
_cell.length_a   1.000
_cell.length_b   1.000
_cell.length_c   1.000
_cell.angle_alpha   90.00
_cell.angle_beta   90.00
_cell.angle_gamma   90.00
#
_symmetry.space_group_name_H-M   'P 1'
#
loop_
_entity.id
_entity.type
_entity.pdbx_description
1 polymer ?
#
loop_
_entity_poly.entity_id
_entity_poly.type
_entity_poly.pdbx_seq_one_letter_code
_entity_poly.pdbx_strand_id
1 'polypeptide(L)'
;WQDVSSPDAAARSKLSCGHAVFAELFKMVPAAKNLFTRVNVAEINSPEFNGHVMRVMGGLDILINYLDDIPTLESMLDHLAGQHAVRDGVTKAGFGAMATVLMKSMPQVVEGFNPDAW
;
A
#
# COMPACT_ATOMS: atom_id res chain seq x y z
N TRP A 1 -21.56 -5.64 -21.63
CA TRP A 1 -21.35 -6.45 -20.42
C TRP A 1 -20.06 -7.31 -20.44
N GLN A 2 -19.05 -7.00 -21.27
CA GLN A 2 -17.74 -7.68 -21.19
C GLN A 2 -16.53 -6.75 -21.04
N ASP A 3 -16.71 -5.42 -21.01
CA ASP A 3 -15.57 -4.47 -20.96
C ASP A 3 -15.29 -3.85 -19.58
N VAL A 4 -15.98 -4.27 -18.51
CA VAL A 4 -15.93 -3.55 -17.22
C VAL A 4 -14.96 -4.17 -16.20
N SER A 5 -14.40 -5.36 -16.44
CA SER A 5 -13.44 -5.98 -15.52
C SER A 5 -12.42 -6.86 -16.23
N SER A 6 -11.55 -6.25 -17.05
CA SER A 6 -10.33 -6.94 -17.48
C SER A 6 -9.28 -6.91 -16.36
N PRO A 7 -8.41 -7.92 -16.25
CA PRO A 7 -7.27 -7.90 -15.32
C PRO A 7 -6.43 -6.62 -15.42
N ASP A 8 -6.33 -6.06 -16.64
CA ASP A 8 -5.61 -4.82 -16.91
C ASP A 8 -6.28 -3.59 -16.29
N ALA A 9 -7.61 -3.54 -16.25
CA ALA A 9 -8.35 -2.44 -15.63
C ALA A 9 -8.23 -2.48 -14.10
N ALA A 10 -8.26 -3.68 -13.51
CA ALA A 10 -8.03 -3.87 -12.08
C ALA A 10 -6.60 -3.52 -11.68
N ALA A 11 -5.60 -3.97 -12.45
CA ALA A 11 -4.19 -3.64 -12.23
C ALA A 11 -3.94 -2.13 -12.32
N ARG A 12 -4.53 -1.45 -13.32
CA ARG A 12 -4.44 0.01 -13.46
C ARG A 12 -5.07 0.76 -12.28
N SER A 13 -6.23 0.30 -11.81
CA SER A 13 -6.92 0.91 -10.67
C SER A 13 -6.11 0.73 -9.37
N LYS A 14 -5.56 -0.46 -9.14
CA LYS A 14 -4.69 -0.76 -8.00
C LYS A 14 -3.42 0.09 -8.01
N LEU A 15 -2.80 0.26 -9.19
CA LEU A 15 -1.62 1.12 -9.35
C LEU A 15 -1.96 2.58 -9.08
N SER A 16 -3.04 3.11 -9.68
CA SER A 16 -3.50 4.49 -9.48
C SER A 16 -3.78 4.81 -8.01
N CYS A 17 -4.52 3.92 -7.33
CA CYS A 17 -4.80 4.04 -5.90
C CYS A 17 -3.51 4.04 -5.07
N GLY A 18 -2.61 3.09 -5.31
CA GLY A 18 -1.35 3.02 -4.59
C GLY A 18 -0.44 4.24 -4.82
N HIS A 19 -0.41 4.78 -6.03
CA HIS A 19 0.27 6.04 -6.32
C HIS A 19 -0.29 7.21 -5.52
N ALA A 20 -1.62 7.34 -5.43
CA ALA A 20 -2.25 8.38 -4.64
C ALA A 20 -1.88 8.29 -3.14
N VAL A 21 -1.84 7.07 -2.60
CA VAL A 21 -1.41 6.80 -1.22
C VAL A 21 0.05 7.23 -1.02
N PHE A 22 0.98 6.81 -1.88
CA PHE A 22 2.38 7.21 -1.73
C PHE A 22 2.60 8.70 -1.96
N ALA A 23 1.87 9.33 -2.88
CA ALA A 23 1.93 10.77 -3.10
C ALA A 23 1.53 11.56 -1.84
N GLU A 24 0.43 11.19 -1.19
CA GLU A 24 -0.01 11.84 0.05
C GLU A 24 0.91 11.50 1.24
N LEU A 25 1.46 10.28 1.30
CA LEU A 25 2.48 9.93 2.30
C LEU A 25 3.71 10.82 2.17
N PHE A 26 4.24 11.02 0.97
CA PHE A 26 5.43 11.85 0.76
C PHE A 26 5.14 13.35 0.91
N LYS A 27 3.90 13.78 0.74
CA LYS A 27 3.49 15.14 1.07
C LYS A 27 3.42 15.34 2.59
N MET A 28 2.89 14.35 3.33
CA MET A 28 2.80 14.38 4.78
C MET A 28 4.17 14.23 5.47
N VAL A 29 5.01 13.34 4.93
CA VAL A 29 6.35 13.02 5.47
C VAL A 29 7.37 13.03 4.32
N PRO A 30 7.85 14.23 3.89
CA PRO A 30 8.79 14.34 2.76
C PRO A 30 10.07 13.52 2.93
N ALA A 31 10.57 13.41 4.16
CA ALA A 31 11.75 12.61 4.48
C ALA A 31 11.58 11.11 4.18
N ALA A 32 10.35 10.60 4.13
CA ALA A 32 10.08 9.19 3.85
C ALA A 32 10.53 8.79 2.43
N LYS A 33 10.61 9.72 1.47
CA LYS A 33 11.14 9.45 0.12
C LYS A 33 12.52 8.80 0.17
N ASN A 34 13.38 9.18 1.11
CA ASN A 34 14.73 8.65 1.20
C ASN A 34 14.76 7.12 1.46
N LEU A 35 13.69 6.56 2.03
CA LEU A 35 13.55 5.12 2.28
C LEU A 35 13.31 4.32 0.99
N PHE A 36 12.86 4.97 -0.09
CA PHE A 36 12.43 4.34 -1.33
C PHE A 36 13.40 4.57 -2.50
N THR A 37 14.63 5.01 -2.22
CA THR A 37 15.67 5.24 -3.25
C THR A 37 15.99 3.99 -4.06
N ARG A 38 16.01 2.81 -3.44
CA ARG A 38 16.25 1.51 -4.10
C ARG A 38 15.16 1.13 -5.11
N VAL A 39 13.98 1.74 -5.03
CA VAL A 39 12.86 1.51 -5.96
C VAL A 39 12.61 2.73 -6.86
N ASN A 40 13.63 3.58 -7.04
CA ASN A 40 13.62 4.73 -7.95
C ASN A 40 12.47 5.74 -7.70
N VAL A 41 12.17 6.02 -6.44
CA VAL A 41 11.12 7.00 -6.05
C VAL A 41 11.33 8.42 -6.59
N ALA A 42 12.54 8.76 -7.05
CA ALA A 42 12.81 10.02 -7.73
C ALA A 42 11.96 10.15 -9.01
N GLU A 43 11.77 9.04 -9.72
CA GLU A 43 10.90 8.91 -10.88
C GLU A 43 9.68 8.09 -10.47
N ILE A 44 8.66 8.75 -9.89
CA ILE A 44 7.52 8.03 -9.30
C ILE A 44 6.80 7.10 -10.31
N ASN A 45 6.82 7.44 -11.60
CA ASN A 45 6.20 6.65 -12.66
C ASN A 45 7.12 5.55 -13.22
N SER A 46 8.31 5.32 -12.64
CA SER A 46 9.25 4.34 -13.15
C SER A 46 8.73 2.90 -12.97
N PRO A 47 9.18 1.95 -13.81
CA PRO A 47 8.82 0.53 -13.65
C PRO A 47 9.16 -0.03 -12.27
N GLU A 48 10.27 0.41 -11.67
CA GLU A 48 10.73 -0.04 -10.35
C GLU A 48 9.77 0.42 -9.24
N PHE A 49 9.37 1.70 -9.27
CA PHE A 49 8.44 2.23 -8.28
C PHE A 49 7.04 1.66 -8.49
N ASN A 50 6.56 1.57 -9.73
CA ASN A 50 5.28 0.92 -10.06
C ASN A 50 5.24 -0.52 -9.54
N GLY A 51 6.32 -1.28 -9.75
CA GLY A 51 6.45 -2.63 -9.22
C GLY A 51 6.43 -2.66 -7.69
N HIS A 52 7.02 -1.67 -7.02
CA HIS A 52 6.92 -1.55 -5.57
C HIS A 52 5.51 -1.25 -5.08
N VAL A 53 4.82 -0.28 -5.70
CA VAL A 53 3.43 0.05 -5.38
C VAL A 53 2.54 -1.19 -5.51
N MET A 54 2.68 -1.95 -6.59
CA MET A 54 1.91 -3.18 -6.80
C MET A 54 2.20 -4.24 -5.73
N ARG A 55 3.46 -4.39 -5.28
CA ARG A 55 3.80 -5.30 -4.17
C ARG A 55 3.15 -4.88 -2.85
N VAL A 56 3.09 -3.57 -2.57
CA VAL A 56 2.48 -3.05 -1.34
C VAL A 56 0.96 -3.25 -1.37
N MET A 57 0.30 -2.86 -2.47
CA MET A 57 -1.14 -3.03 -2.62
C MET A 57 -1.55 -4.50 -2.66
N GLY A 58 -0.74 -5.37 -3.26
CA GLY A 58 -0.95 -6.82 -3.21
C GLY A 58 -0.74 -7.40 -1.81
N GLY A 59 0.27 -6.93 -1.07
CA GLY A 59 0.48 -7.36 0.32
C GLY A 59 -0.69 -6.99 1.24
N LEU A 60 -1.22 -5.78 1.10
CA LEU A 60 -2.40 -5.33 1.85
C LEU A 60 -3.66 -6.15 1.50
N ASP A 61 -3.88 -6.40 0.21
CA ASP A 61 -4.97 -7.24 -0.30
C ASP A 61 -4.91 -8.66 0.28
N ILE A 62 -3.72 -9.26 0.31
CA ILE A 62 -3.49 -10.56 0.96
C ILE A 62 -3.89 -10.50 2.44
N LEU A 63 -3.38 -9.53 3.22
CA LEU A 63 -3.70 -9.44 4.65
C LEU A 63 -5.21 -9.30 4.90
N ILE A 64 -5.91 -8.47 4.12
CA ILE A 64 -7.36 -8.29 4.25
C ILE A 64 -8.12 -9.60 3.98
N ASN A 65 -7.72 -10.35 2.95
CA ASN A 65 -8.39 -11.60 2.59
C ASN A 65 -8.21 -12.72 3.64
N TYR A 66 -7.21 -12.62 4.52
CA TYR A 66 -6.96 -13.61 5.58
C TYR A 66 -7.40 -13.15 6.98
N LEU A 67 -8.17 -12.05 7.10
CA LEU A 67 -8.69 -11.60 8.39
C LEU A 67 -9.53 -12.64 9.13
N ASP A 68 -10.19 -13.54 8.40
CA ASP A 68 -11.00 -14.65 8.97
C ASP A 68 -10.18 -15.92 9.27
N ASP A 69 -8.90 -15.98 8.88
CA ASP A 69 -7.98 -17.10 9.14
C ASP A 69 -6.76 -16.61 9.93
N ILE A 70 -6.96 -16.44 11.24
CA ILE A 70 -5.99 -15.84 12.17
C ILE A 70 -4.60 -16.53 12.09
N PRO A 71 -4.46 -17.86 12.12
CA PRO A 71 -3.15 -18.50 12.01
C PRO A 71 -2.39 -18.14 10.72
N THR A 72 -3.08 -18.08 9.59
CA THR A 72 -2.47 -17.69 8.31
C THR A 72 -2.10 -16.21 8.31
N LEU A 73 -2.98 -15.35 8.84
CA LEU A 73 -2.72 -13.92 8.98
C LEU A 73 -1.47 -13.64 9.83
N GLU A 74 -1.33 -14.30 10.99
CA GLU A 74 -0.17 -14.14 11.87
C GLU A 74 1.14 -14.48 11.15
N SER A 75 1.18 -15.60 10.42
CA SER A 75 2.35 -16.00 9.62
C SER A 75 2.71 -14.97 8.54
N MET A 76 1.70 -14.38 7.88
CA MET A 76 1.91 -13.33 6.88
C MET A 76 2.40 -12.03 7.50
N LEU A 77 1.85 -11.64 8.65
CA LEU A 77 2.27 -10.47 9.40
C LEU A 77 3.71 -10.61 9.89
N ASP A 78 4.11 -11.77 10.41
CA ASP A 78 5.48 -12.05 10.84
C ASP A 78 6.46 -11.94 9.67
N HIS A 79 6.09 -12.49 8.51
CA HIS A 79 6.91 -12.36 7.30
C HIS A 79 7.08 -10.90 6.88
N LEU A 80 6.00 -10.12 6.82
CA LEU A 80 6.04 -8.70 6.47
C LEU A 80 6.78 -7.87 7.52
N ALA A 81 6.62 -8.18 8.81
CA ALA A 81 7.35 -7.54 9.89
C ALA A 81 8.85 -7.75 9.72
N GLY A 82 9.29 -8.98 9.41
CA GLY A 82 10.69 -9.28 9.08
C GLY A 82 11.21 -8.48 7.89
N GLN A 83 10.41 -8.32 6.83
CA GLN A 83 10.78 -7.53 5.65
C GLN A 83 10.99 -6.04 5.95
N HIS A 84 10.22 -5.48 6.89
CA HIS A 84 10.28 -4.07 7.28
C HIS A 84 11.31 -3.81 8.40
N ALA A 85 11.52 -4.77 9.31
CA ALA A 85 12.45 -4.62 10.43
C ALA A 85 13.91 -4.47 9.99
N VAL A 86 14.28 -5.04 8.84
CA VAL A 86 15.63 -4.94 8.27
C VAL A 86 15.87 -3.64 7.48
N ARG A 87 14.93 -2.70 7.51
CA ARG A 87 15.00 -1.43 6.76
C ARG A 87 15.23 -0.27 7.70
N ASP A 88 16.47 0.23 7.71
CA ASP A 88 16.82 1.41 8.50
C ASP A 88 15.92 2.60 8.15
N GLY A 89 15.40 3.26 9.19
CA GLY A 89 14.50 4.41 9.05
C GLY A 89 13.01 4.05 8.91
N VAL A 90 12.65 2.76 8.79
CA VAL A 90 11.25 2.33 8.95
C VAL A 90 10.90 2.32 10.43
N THR A 91 9.90 3.12 10.81
CA THR A 91 9.50 3.32 12.22
C THR A 91 8.02 3.09 12.42
N LYS A 92 7.60 2.82 13.66
CA LYS A 92 6.18 2.75 14.05
C LYS A 92 5.41 4.02 13.66
N ALA A 93 6.04 5.19 13.82
CA ALA A 93 5.45 6.47 13.41
C ALA A 93 5.23 6.53 11.88
N GLY A 94 6.13 5.94 11.08
CA GLY A 94 5.94 5.80 9.63
C GLY A 94 4.71 4.96 9.26
N PHE A 95 4.48 3.85 9.97
CA PHE A 95 3.24 3.08 9.82
C PHE A 95 1.99 3.87 10.23
N GLY A 96 2.06 4.68 11.29
CA GLY A 96 0.96 5.58 11.68
C GLY A 96 0.64 6.64 10.62
N ALA A 97 1.66 7.19 9.96
CA ALA A 97 1.47 8.11 8.83
C ALA A 97 0.81 7.40 7.63
N MET A 98 1.26 6.19 7.29
CA MET A 98 0.65 5.36 6.24
C MET A 98 -0.83 5.07 6.56
N ALA A 99 -1.14 4.65 7.78
CA ALA A 99 -2.52 4.40 8.22
C ALA A 99 -3.39 5.65 8.06
N THR A 100 -2.88 6.81 8.47
CA THR A 100 -3.58 8.10 8.30
C THR A 100 -3.87 8.40 6.83
N VAL A 101 -2.92 8.13 5.93
CA VAL A 101 -3.10 8.37 4.49
C VAL A 101 -4.12 7.39 3.91
N LEU A 102 -4.00 6.10 4.23
CA LEU A 102 -4.97 5.09 3.78
C LEU A 102 -6.39 5.47 4.20
N MET A 103 -6.62 5.85 5.46
CA MET A 103 -7.93 6.28 5.95
C MET A 103 -8.50 7.50 5.20
N LYS A 104 -7.64 8.42 4.74
CA LYS A 104 -8.06 9.58 3.95
C LYS A 104 -8.33 9.24 2.48
N SER A 105 -7.63 8.25 1.94
CA SER A 105 -7.69 7.88 0.53
C SER A 105 -8.77 6.83 0.24
N MET A 106 -9.02 5.88 1.14
CA MET A 106 -9.97 4.77 0.93
C MET A 106 -11.41 5.21 0.62
N PRO A 107 -12.00 6.24 1.27
CA PRO A 107 -13.35 6.71 0.93
C PRO A 107 -13.51 7.20 -0.51
N GLN A 108 -12.42 7.54 -1.19
CA GLN A 108 -12.44 8.05 -2.57
C GLN A 108 -12.47 6.92 -3.61
N VAL A 109 -12.17 5.69 -3.20
CA VAL A 109 -11.98 4.54 -4.10
C VAL A 109 -12.82 3.32 -3.71
N VAL A 110 -13.31 3.27 -2.46
CA VAL A 110 -14.20 2.22 -1.96
C VAL A 110 -15.59 2.80 -1.74
N GLU A 111 -16.57 2.29 -2.49
CA GLU A 111 -17.98 2.61 -2.27
C GLU A 111 -18.44 2.05 -0.92
N GLY A 112 -19.17 2.85 -0.13
CA GLY A 112 -19.66 2.41 1.18
C GLY A 112 -18.57 2.18 2.23
N PHE A 113 -17.42 2.83 2.09
CA PHE A 113 -16.31 2.71 3.05
C PHE A 113 -16.77 2.98 4.50
N ASN A 114 -16.53 2.00 5.39
CA ASN A 114 -16.81 2.12 6.81
C ASN A 114 -15.50 2.38 7.57
N PRO A 115 -15.25 3.61 8.04
CA PRO A 115 -14.01 3.97 8.73
C PRO A 115 -13.87 3.36 10.13
N ASP A 116 -14.96 2.88 10.73
CA ASP A 116 -14.91 2.24 12.06
C ASP A 116 -14.55 0.75 11.94
N ALA A 117 -14.89 0.12 10.82
CA ALA A 117 -14.57 -1.28 10.55
C ALA A 117 -13.16 -1.46 9.96
N TRP A 118 -12.62 -0.42 9.33
CA TRP A 118 -11.30 -0.40 8.71
C TRP A 118 -10.21 0.00 9.71
#